data_AF-E1YIS7-F1
#
_entry.id   AF-E1YIS7-F1
#
_cell.length_a   1.000
_cell.length_b   1.000
_cell.length_c   1.000
_cell.angle_alpha   90.00
_cell.angle_beta   90.00
_cell.angle_gamma   90.00
#
_symmetry.space_group_name_H-M   'P 1'
#
loop_
_entity.id
_entity.type
_entity.pdbx_description
1 polymer ?
#
loop_
_entity_poly.entity_id
_entity_poly.type
_entity_poly.pdbx_seq_one_letter_code
_entity_poly.pdbx_strand_id
1 'polypeptide(L)'
;MSSANLELKFYSGQSVFYEEAGYEPLPCIADRNEIYPFCGYYRAILPMEEVIAVGFGSALLTKNSKCVYVYDEMASTGYGKYMTVAQAEEIAAADPKYDWRIHFMAPLSDLHYQRQGRQNWVLYEKGAGFA
;
A
#
# COMPACT_ATOMS: atom_id res chain seq x y z
N MET A 1 2.88 -0.41 42.04
CA MET A 1 1.49 -0.63 41.62
C MET A 1 0.78 0.71 41.68
N SER A 2 0.56 1.36 40.54
CA SER A 2 -0.40 2.47 40.45
C SER A 2 -0.88 2.56 39.02
N SER A 3 -2.20 2.45 38.87
CA SER A 3 -2.94 2.14 37.66
C SER A 3 -2.94 3.31 36.68
N ALA A 4 -2.76 3.00 35.39
CA ALA A 4 -2.97 3.95 34.31
C ALA A 4 -4.48 4.25 34.18
N ASN A 5 -4.83 5.53 34.18
CA ASN A 5 -6.17 6.00 33.81
C ASN A 5 -6.30 5.90 32.29
N LEU A 6 -7.09 4.93 31.84
CA LEU A 6 -7.57 4.85 30.45
C LEU A 6 -8.72 5.84 30.26
N GLU A 7 -8.51 6.90 29.48
CA GLU A 7 -9.61 7.65 28.88
C GLU A 7 -10.01 6.97 27.56
N LEU A 8 -11.12 6.22 27.60
CA LEU A 8 -11.83 5.72 26.43
C LEU A 8 -12.55 6.87 25.73
N LYS A 9 -12.00 7.35 24.62
CA LYS A 9 -12.74 8.22 23.68
C LYS A 9 -13.44 7.36 22.63
N PHE A 10 -14.74 7.18 22.81
CA PHE A 10 -15.61 6.49 21.87
C PHE A 10 -15.87 7.37 20.64
N TYR A 11 -15.40 6.95 19.46
CA TYR A 11 -15.92 7.39 18.17
C TYR A 11 -16.54 6.19 17.44
N SER A 12 -17.68 6.44 16.82
CA SER A 12 -18.55 5.44 16.21
C SER A 12 -17.83 4.58 15.16
N GLY A 13 -17.87 3.25 15.34
CA GLY A 13 -18.06 2.33 14.22
C GLY A 13 -16.90 1.48 13.72
N GLN A 14 -15.65 1.69 14.13
CA GLN A 14 -14.54 0.78 13.77
C GLN A 14 -13.51 0.71 14.90
N SER A 15 -13.64 -0.28 15.77
CA SER A 15 -12.55 -0.69 16.67
C SER A 15 -11.55 -1.52 15.86
N VAL A 16 -10.66 -0.85 15.12
CA VAL A 16 -9.49 -1.50 14.54
C VAL A 16 -8.33 -1.24 15.50
N PHE A 17 -7.76 -2.33 16.00
CA PHE A 17 -6.68 -2.34 16.98
C PHE A 17 -5.43 -1.69 16.40
N TYR A 18 -5.09 -0.46 16.82
CA TYR A 18 -3.87 0.23 16.40
C TYR A 18 -2.75 0.20 17.45
N GLU A 19 -2.89 -0.56 18.53
CA GLU A 19 -1.94 -0.52 19.67
C GLU A 19 -0.63 -1.34 19.48
N GLU A 20 -0.40 -2.02 18.36
CA GLU A 20 0.85 -2.80 18.15
C GLU A 20 1.70 -2.43 16.91
N ALA A 21 1.22 -1.53 16.06
CA ALA A 21 1.97 -1.10 14.87
C ALA A 21 2.99 -0.01 15.24
N GLY A 22 4.26 -0.18 14.85
CA GLY A 22 5.30 0.83 15.05
C GLY A 22 5.23 2.01 14.05
N TYR A 23 4.09 2.21 13.40
CA TYR A 23 3.85 3.21 12.37
C TYR A 23 2.45 3.80 12.47
N GLU A 24 2.28 5.03 11.99
CA GLU A 24 1.00 5.72 11.96
C GLU A 24 0.20 5.32 10.70
N PRO A 25 -1.05 4.83 10.85
CA PRO A 25 -1.92 4.52 9.72
C PRO A 25 -2.41 5.82 9.06
N LEU A 26 -2.24 5.91 7.75
CA LEU A 26 -2.70 7.05 6.95
C LEU A 26 -4.18 6.89 6.58
N PRO A 27 -4.95 7.99 6.48
CA PRO A 27 -6.35 7.90 6.11
C PRO A 27 -6.50 7.35 4.69
N CYS A 28 -7.49 6.46 4.50
CA CYS A 28 -7.86 6.01 3.18
C CYS A 28 -8.42 7.18 2.35
N ILE A 29 -7.91 7.36 1.14
CA ILE A 29 -8.60 8.19 0.14
C ILE A 29 -9.81 7.37 -0.32
N ALA A 30 -10.96 7.70 0.25
CA ALA A 30 -12.22 7.04 -0.09
C ALA A 30 -12.44 7.07 -1.61
N ASP A 31 -12.92 5.94 -2.12
CA ASP A 31 -13.35 5.73 -3.50
C ASP A 31 -14.49 6.70 -3.85
N ARG A 32 -14.12 7.91 -4.27
CA ARG A 32 -14.96 8.63 -5.20
C ARG A 32 -14.68 7.94 -6.52
N ASN A 33 -15.67 7.21 -7.06
CA ASN A 33 -15.67 6.53 -8.37
C ASN A 33 -15.23 7.47 -9.52
N GLU A 34 -13.98 7.90 -9.50
CA GLU A 34 -13.36 8.81 -10.44
C GLU A 34 -12.71 7.91 -11.48
N ILE A 35 -13.44 7.70 -12.56
CA ILE A 35 -12.96 6.99 -13.74
C ILE A 35 -11.82 7.81 -14.33
N TYR A 36 -10.59 7.32 -14.23
CA TYR A 36 -9.46 7.96 -14.92
C TYR A 36 -9.42 7.46 -16.36
N PRO A 37 -9.46 8.34 -17.38
CA PRO A 37 -9.77 7.95 -18.77
C PRO A 37 -8.79 6.97 -19.42
N PHE A 38 -7.63 6.73 -18.82
CA PHE A 38 -6.54 5.94 -19.41
C PHE A 38 -6.12 4.70 -18.62
N CYS A 39 -6.43 4.57 -17.33
CA CYS A 39 -5.90 3.49 -16.48
C CYS A 39 -6.96 2.67 -15.71
N GLY A 40 -8.25 2.97 -15.87
CA GLY A 40 -9.34 2.25 -15.20
C GLY A 40 -9.71 2.80 -13.83
N TYR A 41 -10.35 1.97 -13.00
CA TYR A 41 -10.74 2.31 -11.63
C TYR A 41 -9.56 2.11 -10.68
N TYR A 42 -9.23 3.11 -9.84
CA TYR A 42 -8.38 2.85 -8.68
C TYR A 42 -9.20 2.17 -7.59
N ARG A 43 -8.60 1.25 -6.85
CA ARG A 43 -9.27 0.56 -5.75
C ARG A 43 -8.78 1.16 -4.44
N ALA A 44 -9.69 1.52 -3.55
CA ALA A 44 -9.32 1.97 -2.20
C ALA A 44 -8.50 0.91 -1.44
N ILE A 45 -8.76 -0.38 -1.72
CA ILE A 45 -8.02 -1.52 -1.20
C ILE A 45 -7.34 -2.25 -2.37
N LEU A 46 -6.02 -2.43 -2.28
CA LEU A 46 -5.24 -3.11 -3.31
C LEU A 46 -5.49 -4.64 -3.25
N PRO A 47 -5.88 -5.28 -4.37
CA PRO A 47 -6.13 -6.72 -4.42
C PRO A 47 -4.84 -7.52 -4.29
N MET A 48 -4.91 -8.70 -3.65
CA MET A 48 -3.72 -9.55 -3.44
C MET A 48 -3.19 -10.17 -4.75
N GLU A 49 -4.07 -10.36 -5.72
CA GLU A 49 -3.76 -10.89 -7.05
C GLU A 49 -3.10 -9.87 -7.98
N GLU A 50 -3.12 -8.59 -7.61
CA GLU A 50 -2.55 -7.51 -8.42
C GLU A 50 -1.03 -7.68 -8.52
N VAL A 51 -0.48 -7.31 -9.67
CA VAL A 51 0.96 -7.34 -9.92
C VAL A 51 1.54 -5.97 -9.60
N ILE A 52 2.68 -5.94 -8.91
CA ILE A 52 3.44 -4.72 -8.64
C ILE A 52 4.22 -4.34 -9.91
N ALA A 53 3.51 -3.84 -10.91
CA ALA A 53 4.04 -3.37 -12.19
C ALA A 53 3.12 -2.30 -12.78
N VAL A 54 3.68 -1.36 -13.54
CA VAL A 54 2.91 -0.31 -14.24
C VAL A 54 3.06 -0.35 -15.77
N GLY A 55 3.78 -1.34 -16.29
CA GLY A 55 4.12 -1.46 -17.71
C GLY A 55 5.19 -0.45 -18.14
N PHE A 56 4.94 0.84 -17.95
CA PHE A 56 5.91 1.92 -18.21
C PHE A 56 5.94 2.89 -17.02
N GLY A 57 7.10 3.06 -16.41
CA GLY A 57 7.28 3.79 -15.15
C GLY A 57 8.01 2.95 -14.11
N SER A 58 7.66 3.13 -12.84
CA SER A 58 8.28 2.40 -11.73
C SER A 58 7.22 1.90 -10.74
N ALA A 59 7.38 0.67 -10.26
CA ALA A 59 6.60 0.15 -9.15
C ALA A 59 7.55 -0.37 -8.07
N LEU A 60 7.23 -0.15 -6.80
CA LEU A 60 8.16 -0.48 -5.71
C LEU A 60 7.45 -0.86 -4.41
N LEU A 61 8.16 -1.65 -3.60
CA LEU A 61 7.80 -1.96 -2.22
C LEU A 61 8.83 -1.31 -1.30
N THR A 62 8.37 -0.62 -0.27
CA THR A 62 9.23 0.00 0.75
C THR A 62 8.95 -0.54 2.14
N LYS A 63 10.00 -0.56 2.97
CA LYS A 63 9.98 -0.82 4.42
C LYS A 63 10.57 0.41 5.11
N ASN A 64 9.76 1.14 5.89
CA ASN A 64 10.14 2.42 6.49
C ASN A 64 10.81 3.37 5.49
N SER A 65 10.20 3.56 4.32
CA SER A 65 10.72 4.38 3.20
C SER A 65 11.99 3.84 2.51
N LYS A 66 12.55 2.71 2.94
CA LYS A 66 13.67 2.07 2.23
C LYS A 66 13.11 1.12 1.18
N CYS A 67 13.55 1.28 -0.06
CA CYS A 67 13.16 0.39 -1.14
C CYS A 67 13.71 -1.02 -0.89
N VAL A 68 12.82 -2.02 -0.90
CA VAL A 68 13.17 -3.44 -0.80
C VAL A 68 12.95 -4.21 -2.10
N TYR A 69 12.11 -3.66 -2.99
CA TYR A 69 11.83 -4.21 -4.31
C TYR A 69 11.55 -3.07 -5.28
N VAL A 70 12.13 -3.15 -6.47
CA VAL A 70 11.82 -2.30 -7.62
C VAL A 70 11.43 -3.21 -8.76
N TYR A 71 10.28 -2.92 -9.37
CA TYR A 71 9.91 -3.44 -10.68
C TYR A 71 10.88 -2.88 -11.71
N ASP A 72 11.52 -3.78 -12.45
CA ASP A 72 12.44 -3.43 -13.53
C ASP A 72 11.99 -4.15 -14.81
N GLU A 73 11.56 -3.37 -15.80
CA GLU A 73 11.12 -3.85 -17.11
C GLU A 73 12.28 -4.51 -17.87
N MET A 74 13.52 -4.00 -17.72
CA MET A 74 14.71 -4.51 -18.41
C MET A 74 15.37 -5.71 -17.71
N ALA A 75 15.27 -5.82 -16.38
CA ALA A 75 15.76 -7.00 -15.66
C ALA A 75 14.87 -8.25 -15.88
N SER A 76 13.68 -8.09 -16.45
CA SER A 76 12.72 -9.17 -16.70
C SER A 76 13.00 -10.00 -17.98
N THR A 77 14.20 -9.88 -18.58
CA THR A 77 14.64 -10.51 -19.84
C THR A 77 14.58 -12.04 -19.94
N GLY A 78 13.98 -12.73 -18.97
CA GLY A 78 13.60 -14.13 -19.10
C GLY A 78 12.48 -14.51 -18.16
N TYR A 79 11.23 -14.42 -18.60
CA TYR A 79 10.07 -15.08 -17.97
C TYR A 79 9.95 -14.91 -16.43
N GLY A 80 10.51 -13.84 -15.88
CA GLY A 80 10.49 -13.54 -14.46
C GLY A 80 9.11 -13.04 -14.09
N LYS A 81 8.35 -13.83 -13.33
CA LYS A 81 7.04 -13.43 -12.84
C LYS A 81 7.22 -12.21 -11.92
N TYR A 82 6.63 -11.09 -12.29
CA TYR A 82 6.61 -9.88 -11.47
C TYR A 82 6.01 -10.18 -10.08
N MET A 83 6.46 -9.42 -9.06
CA MET A 83 5.99 -9.60 -7.69
C MET A 83 4.49 -9.28 -7.61
N THR A 84 3.70 -10.18 -7.02
CA THR A 84 2.29 -9.90 -6.71
C THR A 84 2.16 -9.24 -5.34
N VAL A 85 1.02 -8.60 -5.10
CA VAL A 85 0.68 -8.02 -3.78
C VAL A 85 0.62 -9.11 -2.71
N ALA A 86 0.17 -10.32 -3.04
CA ALA A 86 0.23 -11.47 -2.13
C ALA A 86 1.67 -11.77 -1.66
N GLN A 87 2.64 -11.74 -2.57
CA GLN A 87 4.05 -11.95 -2.22
C GLN A 87 4.61 -10.79 -1.39
N ALA A 88 4.24 -9.56 -1.71
CA ALA A 88 4.58 -8.40 -0.88
C ALA A 88 3.97 -8.48 0.52
N GLU A 89 2.73 -8.98 0.64
CA GLU A 89 2.07 -9.23 1.92
C GLU A 89 2.79 -10.31 2.74
N GLU A 90 3.27 -11.40 2.12
CA GLU A 90 4.06 -12.41 2.82
C GLU A 90 5.34 -11.82 3.42
N ILE A 91 6.04 -10.97 2.67
CA ILE A 91 7.24 -10.24 3.14
C ILE A 91 6.87 -9.30 4.29
N ALA A 92 5.80 -8.51 4.12
CA ALA A 92 5.37 -7.53 5.11
C ALA A 92 4.81 -8.17 6.40
N ALA A 93 4.17 -9.33 6.28
CA ALA A 93 3.61 -10.09 7.40
C ALA A 93 4.70 -10.71 8.28
N ALA A 94 5.90 -10.96 7.76
CA ALA A 94 7.05 -11.37 8.56
C ALA A 94 7.53 -10.26 9.51
N ASP A 95 7.24 -9.00 9.19
CA ASP A 95 7.73 -7.80 9.86
C ASP A 95 6.59 -6.76 10.06
N PRO A 96 5.50 -7.10 10.77
CA PRO A 96 4.25 -6.33 10.74
C PRO A 96 4.34 -4.98 11.47
N LYS A 97 5.40 -4.73 12.24
CA LYS A 97 5.62 -3.49 13.00
C LYS A 97 6.19 -2.35 12.16
N TYR A 98 6.67 -2.66 10.95
CA TYR A 98 7.26 -1.69 10.04
C TYR A 98 6.20 -1.06 9.13
N ASP A 99 6.46 0.17 8.70
CA ASP A 99 5.64 0.85 7.70
C ASP A 99 5.94 0.26 6.32
N TRP A 100 4.98 -0.46 5.77
CA TRP A 100 5.08 -1.10 4.47
C TRP A 100 4.24 -0.37 3.46
N ARG A 101 4.85 0.00 2.33
CA ARG A 101 4.15 0.74 1.28
C ARG A 101 4.44 0.19 -0.10
N ILE A 102 3.41 0.19 -0.95
CA ILE A 102 3.52 -0.10 -2.37
C ILE A 102 3.28 1.19 -3.12
N HIS A 103 4.15 1.49 -4.07
CA HIS A 103 4.03 2.68 -4.90
C HIS A 103 4.00 2.26 -6.37
N PHE A 104 2.99 2.74 -7.09
CA PHE A 104 2.88 2.68 -8.53
C PHE A 104 3.09 4.09 -9.06
N MET A 105 4.12 4.29 -9.87
CA MET A 105 4.44 5.59 -10.47
C MET A 105 4.48 5.44 -11.98
N ALA A 106 3.40 5.82 -12.64
CA ALA A 106 3.21 5.73 -14.08
C ALA A 106 3.09 7.15 -14.68
N PRO A 107 3.31 7.34 -15.99
CA PRO A 107 3.26 8.67 -16.60
C PRO A 107 1.94 9.41 -16.37
N LEU A 108 0.83 8.67 -16.35
CA LEU A 108 -0.52 9.23 -16.29
C LEU A 108 -1.26 8.90 -14.97
N SER A 109 -0.57 8.28 -14.01
CA SER A 109 -1.15 7.97 -12.70
C SER A 109 -0.09 7.59 -11.69
N ASP A 110 -0.19 8.15 -10.49
CA ASP A 110 0.55 7.68 -9.31
C ASP A 110 -0.44 7.15 -8.27
N LEU A 111 -0.15 5.98 -7.70
CA LEU A 111 -0.96 5.37 -6.64
C LEU A 111 -0.04 4.87 -5.52
N HIS A 112 -0.36 5.23 -4.28
CA HIS A 112 0.43 4.84 -3.12
C HIS A 112 -0.44 4.18 -2.05
N TYR A 113 -0.05 2.97 -1.69
CA TYR A 113 -0.76 2.12 -0.75
C TYR A 113 0.07 1.90 0.50
N GLN A 114 -0.58 1.87 1.65
CA GLN A 114 0.02 1.53 2.93
C GLN A 114 -0.62 0.25 3.46
N ARG A 115 0.19 -0.67 3.96
CA ARG A 115 -0.33 -1.84 4.68
C ARG A 115 -0.88 -1.42 6.04
N GLN A 116 -2.12 -1.80 6.33
CA GLN A 116 -2.82 -1.49 7.58
C GLN A 116 -3.47 -2.75 8.15
N GLY A 117 -2.65 -3.61 8.74
CA GLY A 117 -3.08 -4.95 9.16
C GLY A 117 -2.93 -6.00 8.07
N ARG A 118 -3.45 -7.21 8.32
CA ARG A 118 -3.27 -8.38 7.46
C ARG A 118 -4.07 -8.24 6.16
N GLN A 119 -3.40 -8.40 5.02
CA GLN A 119 -4.00 -8.35 3.67
C GLN A 119 -4.82 -7.08 3.40
N ASN A 120 -4.47 -5.99 4.06
CA ASN A 120 -5.21 -4.73 3.96
C ASN A 120 -4.25 -3.63 3.51
N TRP A 121 -4.26 -3.35 2.21
CA TRP A 121 -3.40 -2.37 1.56
C TRP A 121 -4.25 -1.18 1.14
N VAL A 122 -4.15 -0.10 1.90
CA VAL A 122 -5.05 1.06 1.83
C VAL A 122 -4.42 2.15 0.98
N LEU A 123 -5.15 2.61 -0.04
CA LEU A 123 -4.76 3.77 -0.84
C LEU A 123 -4.78 5.03 0.04
N TYR A 124 -3.63 5.66 0.20
CA TYR A 124 -3.50 6.89 1.02
C TYR A 124 -3.13 8.11 0.19
N GLU A 125 -2.61 7.93 -1.02
CA GLU A 125 -2.22 9.02 -1.92
C GLU A 125 -2.38 8.60 -3.38
N LYS A 126 -2.83 9.55 -4.21
CA LYS A 126 -2.93 9.41 -5.67
C LYS A 126 -2.49 10.70 -6.36
N GLY A 127 -1.90 10.57 -7.54
CA GLY A 127 -1.39 11.67 -8.36
C GLY A 127 -1.69 11.49 -9.84
N ALA A 128 -1.50 12.56 -10.61
CA ALA A 128 -1.73 12.57 -12.06
C ALA A 128 -0.64 11.84 -12.86
N GLY A 129 0.41 11.33 -12.20
CA GLY A 129 1.60 10.81 -12.85
C GLY A 129 2.65 11.89 -13.10
N PHE A 130 3.75 11.50 -13.76
CA PHE A 130 4.91 12.35 -14.00
C PHE A 130 4.98 12.99 -15.39
N ALA A 131 3.98 12.79 -16.26
CA ALA A 131 3.97 13.27 -17.65
C ALA A 131 2.84 14.27 -17.96
#